data_AF-A0A402C5R7-F1
#
_entry.id   AF-A0A402C5R7-F1
#
_cell.length_a   1.000
_cell.length_b   1.000
_cell.length_c   1.000
_cell.angle_alpha   90.00
_cell.angle_beta   90.00
_cell.angle_gamma   90.00
#
_symmetry.space_group_name_H-M   'P 1'
#
loop_
_entity.id
_entity.type
_entity.pdbx_description
1 polymer ?
#
loop_
_entity_poly.entity_id
_entity_poly.type
_entity_poly.pdbx_seq_one_letter_code
_entity_poly.pdbx_strand_id
1 'polypeptide(L)'
;MVGRPEDALLYKGYTVDPQELEQLLLSRRGVHDAVVVGRSVPGIGEMPVAYVVADAAHPTAEELIEFVAAAVPPYKKVREVVFVDELPLSPWGAVLRSALRDRLNTHAEDVRTTEEGTHT
;
A
#
# COMPACT_ATOMS: atom_id res chain seq x y z
N MET A 1 13.27 17.24 18.41
CA MET A 1 12.06 16.47 18.80
C MET A 1 11.72 15.61 17.59
N VAL A 2 12.07 14.32 17.61
CA VAL A 2 11.86 13.42 16.46
C VAL A 2 10.37 13.08 16.43
N GLY A 3 9.63 13.81 15.60
CA GLY A 3 8.21 13.59 15.43
C GLY A 3 7.99 12.17 14.95
N ARG A 4 7.06 11.45 15.59
CA ARG A 4 6.46 10.28 14.95
C ARG A 4 6.01 10.75 13.56
N PRO A 5 6.37 10.03 12.47
CA PRO A 5 5.64 10.22 11.23
C PRO A 5 4.18 9.93 11.57
N GLU A 6 3.29 10.90 11.36
CA GLU A 6 1.88 10.78 11.75
C GLU A 6 1.17 9.59 11.06
N ASP A 7 1.84 8.97 10.08
CA ASP A 7 1.34 7.87 9.25
C ASP A 7 2.18 6.58 9.35
N ALA A 8 3.05 6.44 10.36
CA ALA A 8 3.90 5.25 10.49
C ALA A 8 3.06 3.96 10.67
N LEU A 9 3.32 2.94 9.85
CA LEU A 9 2.59 1.67 9.84
C LEU A 9 3.19 0.68 10.84
N LEU A 10 2.34 -0.03 11.59
CA LEU A 10 2.79 -1.06 12.52
C LEU A 10 2.59 -2.47 11.94
N TYR A 11 3.65 -3.02 11.36
CA TYR A 11 3.65 -4.37 10.77
C TYR A 11 4.33 -5.37 11.70
N LYS A 12 3.59 -6.32 12.30
CA LYS A 12 4.13 -7.34 13.23
C LYS A 12 5.04 -6.78 14.34
N GLY A 13 4.77 -5.55 14.81
CA GLY A 13 5.58 -4.87 15.83
C GLY A 13 6.80 -4.09 15.27
N TYR A 14 6.97 -4.04 13.95
CA TYR A 14 7.95 -3.18 13.29
C TYR A 14 7.28 -1.91 12.77
N THR A 15 7.93 -0.78 13.02
CA THR A 15 7.53 0.52 12.46
C THR A 15 8.05 0.63 11.04
N VAL A 16 7.13 0.77 10.10
CA VAL A 16 7.41 0.98 8.67
C VAL A 16 7.00 2.41 8.33
N ASP A 17 7.93 3.16 7.74
CA ASP A 17 7.65 4.51 7.29
C ASP A 17 7.14 4.47 5.84
N PRO A 18 5.87 4.84 5.57
CA PRO A 18 5.34 4.82 4.22
C PRO A 18 6.04 5.85 3.32
N GLN A 19 6.43 7.01 3.87
CA GLN A 19 7.04 8.09 3.10
C GLN A 19 8.39 7.68 2.52
N GLU A 20 9.21 6.96 3.30
CA GLU A 20 10.47 6.37 2.83
C GLU A 20 10.25 5.43 1.63
N LEU A 21 9.20 4.61 1.67
CA LEU A 21 8.85 3.68 0.59
C LEU A 21 8.32 4.41 -0.65
N GLU A 22 7.47 5.42 -0.45
CA GLU A 22 6.94 6.28 -1.52
C GLU A 22 8.08 6.97 -2.28
N GLN A 23 9.05 7.55 -1.56
CA GLN A 23 10.21 8.22 -2.16
C GLN A 23 11.08 7.25 -2.96
N LEU A 24 11.28 6.02 -2.48
CA LEU A 24 12.01 4.99 -3.22
C LEU A 24 11.29 4.63 -4.52
N LEU A 25 9.97 4.42 -4.48
CA LEU A 25 9.18 4.09 -5.66
C LEU A 25 9.20 5.24 -6.69
N LEU A 26 9.04 6.49 -6.25
CA LEU A 26 9.12 7.70 -7.08
C LEU A 26 10.51 7.89 -7.72
N SER A 27 11.58 7.35 -7.10
CA SER A 27 12.92 7.39 -7.68
C SER A 27 13.09 6.45 -8.88
N ARG A 28 12.15 5.54 -9.14
CA ARG A 28 12.19 4.61 -10.28
C ARG A 28 11.63 5.30 -11.53
N ARG A 29 12.34 5.21 -12.65
CA ARG A 29 11.86 5.72 -13.93
C ARG A 29 10.63 4.95 -14.40
N GLY A 30 9.57 5.66 -14.77
CA GLY A 30 8.28 5.09 -15.20
C GLY A 30 7.21 5.09 -14.10
N VAL A 31 7.58 5.45 -12.87
CA VAL A 31 6.62 5.75 -11.79
C VAL A 31 6.31 7.24 -11.80
N HIS A 32 5.05 7.59 -11.99
CA HIS A 32 4.57 8.97 -11.90
C HIS A 32 4.22 9.33 -10.46
N ASP A 33 3.56 8.41 -9.77
CA ASP A 33 3.06 8.63 -8.41
C ASP A 33 3.07 7.33 -7.62
N ALA A 34 3.35 7.40 -6.32
CA ALA A 34 3.39 6.22 -5.46
C ALA A 34 2.95 6.57 -4.04
N VAL A 35 2.06 5.74 -3.49
CA VAL A 35 1.46 5.93 -2.18
C VAL A 35 1.47 4.62 -1.42
N VAL A 36 2.04 4.60 -0.22
CA VAL A 36 2.04 3.41 0.63
C VAL A 36 1.03 3.58 1.75
N VAL A 37 0.18 2.56 1.92
CA VAL A 37 -0.85 2.52 2.97
C VAL A 37 -0.81 1.18 3.70
N GLY A 38 -1.22 1.19 4.97
CA GLY A 38 -1.39 -0.03 5.75
C GLY A 38 -2.77 -0.63 5.56
N ARG A 39 -2.85 -1.84 4.99
CA ARG A 39 -4.06 -2.67 5.06
C ARG A 39 -4.13 -3.29 6.45
N SER A 40 -5.21 -3.07 7.19
CA SER A 40 -5.41 -3.75 8.48
C SER A 40 -5.74 -5.22 8.24
N VAL A 41 -4.87 -6.12 8.67
CA VAL A 41 -5.02 -7.57 8.51
C VAL A 41 -5.07 -8.22 9.89
N PRO A 42 -6.15 -8.96 10.23
CA PRO A 42 -6.26 -9.63 11.52
C PRO A 42 -5.11 -10.62 11.72
N GLY A 43 -4.41 -10.50 12.85
CA GLY A 43 -3.26 -11.35 13.21
C GLY A 43 -1.89 -10.88 12.72
N ILE A 44 -1.83 -9.90 11.81
CA ILE A 44 -0.57 -9.34 11.28
C ILE A 44 -0.38 -7.87 11.67
N GLY A 45 -1.47 -7.11 11.81
CA GLY A 45 -1.45 -5.66 12.06
C GLY A 45 -1.66 -4.89 10.77
N GLU A 46 -0.82 -3.91 10.49
CA GLU A 46 -0.91 -3.11 9.27
C GLU A 46 0.08 -3.64 8.23
N MET A 47 -0.44 -4.29 7.18
CA MET A 47 0.36 -4.78 6.07
C MET A 47 0.65 -3.64 5.07
N PRO A 48 1.91 -3.35 4.75
CA PRO A 48 2.25 -2.28 3.81
C PRO A 48 1.89 -2.68 2.38
N VAL A 49 0.96 -1.92 1.80
CA VAL A 49 0.48 -2.02 0.41
C VAL A 49 0.85 -0.73 -0.33
N ALA A 50 1.54 -0.86 -1.46
CA ALA A 50 1.88 0.27 -2.31
C ALA A 50 0.89 0.41 -3.47
N TYR A 51 0.30 1.58 -3.62
CA TYR A 51 -0.40 2.02 -4.80
C TYR A 51 0.54 2.79 -5.70
N VAL A 52 0.66 2.38 -6.96
CA VAL A 52 1.63 2.96 -7.88
C VAL A 52 0.93 3.34 -9.18
N VAL A 53 1.13 4.58 -9.59
CA VAL A 53 0.78 5.09 -10.91
C VAL A 53 2.04 5.01 -11.76
N ALA A 54 2.03 4.13 -12.75
CA ALA A 54 3.14 3.91 -13.65
C ALA A 54 2.68 3.91 -15.10
N ASP A 55 3.62 4.10 -16.03
CA ASP A 55 3.33 3.90 -17.44
C ASP A 55 2.95 2.43 -17.70
N ALA A 56 1.98 2.21 -18.59
CA ALA A 56 1.45 0.89 -18.92
C ALA A 56 2.51 -0.11 -19.44
N ALA A 57 3.70 0.36 -19.80
CA ALA A 57 4.79 -0.47 -20.26
C ALA A 57 5.68 -0.99 -19.11
N HIS A 58 6.07 -0.15 -18.13
CA HIS A 58 7.03 -0.48 -17.06
C HIS A 58 6.97 0.57 -15.94
N PRO A 59 7.31 0.21 -14.68
CA PRO A 59 7.83 -1.09 -14.20
C PRO A 59 6.76 -2.09 -13.75
N THR A 60 7.13 -3.38 -13.60
CA THR A 60 6.24 -4.43 -13.05
C THR A 60 6.21 -4.41 -11.51
N ALA A 61 5.17 -5.02 -10.92
CA ALA A 61 5.03 -5.09 -9.45
C ALA A 61 6.24 -5.78 -8.81
N GLU A 62 6.72 -6.85 -9.43
CA GLU A 62 7.87 -7.62 -8.96
C GLU A 62 9.15 -6.77 -8.95
N GLU A 63 9.42 -6.03 -10.03
CA GLU A 63 10.57 -5.11 -10.10
C GLU A 63 10.51 -4.06 -8.99
N LEU A 64 9.33 -3.49 -8.71
CA LEU A 64 9.17 -2.50 -7.64
C LEU A 64 9.38 -3.11 -6.26
N ILE A 65 8.87 -4.32 -6.03
CA ILE A 65 9.06 -5.04 -4.76
C ILE A 65 10.54 -5.37 -4.56
N GLU A 66 11.24 -5.86 -5.59
CA GLU A 66 12.67 -6.15 -5.51
C GLU A 66 13.50 -4.89 -5.32
N PHE A 67 13.17 -3.81 -6.03
CA PHE A 67 13.86 -2.52 -5.89
C PHE A 67 13.73 -1.97 -4.47
N VAL A 68 12.52 -2.00 -3.91
CA VAL A 68 12.28 -1.62 -2.52
C VAL A 68 13.00 -2.58 -1.57
N ALA A 69 12.92 -3.89 -1.78
CA ALA A 69 13.58 -4.89 -0.93
C ALA A 69 15.12 -4.83 -0.97
N ALA A 70 15.71 -4.27 -2.03
CA ALA A 70 17.14 -3.99 -2.10
C ALA A 70 17.53 -2.75 -1.27
N ALA A 71 16.62 -1.79 -1.13
CA ALA A 71 16.84 -0.55 -0.39
C ALA A 71 16.45 -0.65 1.10
N VAL A 72 15.44 -1.46 1.44
CA VAL A 72 14.93 -1.61 2.81
C VAL A 72 15.00 -3.06 3.31
N PRO A 73 15.07 -3.28 4.63
CA PRO A 73 15.03 -4.62 5.21
C PRO A 73 13.77 -5.42 4.84
N PRO A 74 13.82 -6.76 4.85
CA PRO A 74 12.72 -7.64 4.42
C PRO A 74 11.43 -7.54 5.26
N TYR A 75 11.49 -6.89 6.43
CA TYR A 75 10.34 -6.58 7.27
C TYR A 75 9.70 -5.21 6.97
N LYS A 76 10.43 -4.29 6.31
CA LYS A 76 9.93 -2.99 5.84
C LYS A 76 9.44 -3.00 4.39
N LYS A 77 9.77 -4.06 3.63
CA LYS A 77 9.36 -4.14 2.22
C LYS A 77 7.84 -4.16 2.05
N VAL A 78 7.38 -3.57 0.95
CA VAL A 78 5.99 -3.70 0.50
C VAL A 78 5.67 -5.16 0.16
N ARG A 79 4.49 -5.60 0.59
CA ARG A 79 4.02 -6.98 0.37
C ARG A 79 3.12 -7.11 -0.84
N GLU A 80 2.45 -6.01 -1.18
CA GLU A 80 1.51 -5.93 -2.27
C GLU A 80 1.74 -4.59 -2.98
N VAL A 81 1.77 -4.64 -4.31
CA VAL A 81 1.82 -3.47 -5.19
C VAL A 81 0.57 -3.51 -6.05
N VAL A 82 -0.19 -2.43 -6.03
CA VAL A 82 -1.42 -2.26 -6.80
C VAL A 82 -1.19 -1.13 -7.79
N PHE A 83 -1.25 -1.46 -9.08
CA PHE A 83 -1.21 -0.44 -10.11
C PHE A 83 -2.56 0.23 -10.25
N VAL A 84 -2.56 1.55 -10.26
CA VAL A 84 -3.76 2.37 -10.46
C VAL A 84 -3.47 3.42 -11.52
N ASP A 85 -4.44 3.68 -12.39
CA ASP A 85 -4.33 4.73 -13.42
C ASP A 85 -4.31 6.13 -12.79
N GLU A 86 -5.05 6.31 -11.69
CA GLU A 86 -5.09 7.56 -10.93
C GLU A 86 -5.24 7.31 -9.42
N LEU A 87 -4.57 8.13 -8.62
CA LEU A 87 -4.78 8.16 -7.18
C LEU A 87 -5.98 9.05 -6.86
N PRO A 88 -6.84 8.66 -5.88
CA PRO A 88 -7.92 9.50 -5.42
C PRO A 88 -7.34 10.74 -4.73
N LEU A 89 -7.32 11.85 -5.46
CA LEU A 89 -6.92 13.15 -4.96
C LEU A 89 -8.11 13.82 -4.25
N SER A 90 -7.82 14.47 -3.13
CA SER A 90 -8.75 15.42 -2.52
C SER A 90 -8.95 16.62 -3.44
N PRO A 91 -10.02 17.41 -3.26
CA PRO A 91 -10.25 18.65 -4.02
C PRO A 91 -9.12 19.69 -3.87
N TRP A 92 -8.19 19.49 -2.93
CA TRP A 92 -6.98 20.31 -2.76
C TRP A 92 -5.73 19.72 -3.44
N GLY A 93 -5.85 18.61 -4.16
CA GLY A 93 -4.73 17.93 -4.83
C GLY A 93 -3.86 17.08 -3.90
N ALA A 94 -4.24 16.87 -2.63
CA ALA A 94 -3.54 15.95 -1.74
C ALA A 94 -4.10 14.53 -1.87
N VAL A 95 -3.23 13.51 -1.93
CA VAL A 95 -3.65 12.11 -1.94
C VAL A 95 -4.44 11.79 -0.67
N LEU A 96 -5.66 11.25 -0.83
CA LEU A 96 -6.49 10.82 0.29
C LEU A 96 -6.12 9.40 0.73
N ARG A 97 -5.10 9.28 1.60
CA ARG A 97 -4.69 8.00 2.22
C ARG A 97 -5.86 7.28 2.90
N SER A 98 -6.76 8.04 3.56
CA SER A 98 -7.96 7.49 4.18
C SER A 98 -8.91 6.85 3.17
N ALA A 99 -9.07 7.42 1.96
CA ALA A 99 -9.92 6.86 0.92
C ALA A 99 -9.29 5.60 0.30
N LEU A 100 -7.97 5.54 0.17
CA LEU A 100 -7.25 4.33 -0.25
C LEU A 100 -7.35 3.22 0.80
N ARG A 101 -7.27 3.57 2.10
CA ARG A 101 -7.48 2.63 3.20
C ARG A 101 -8.93 2.11 3.20
N ASP A 102 -9.90 2.97 2.95
CA ASP A 102 -11.31 2.59 2.82
C ASP A 102 -11.50 1.62 1.64
N ARG A 103 -10.96 1.92 0.45
CA ARG A 103 -10.96 1.00 -0.71
C ARG A 103 -10.37 -0.37 -0.40
N LEU A 104 -9.28 -0.43 0.37
CA LEU A 104 -8.70 -1.70 0.82
C LEU A 104 -9.62 -2.47 1.77
N ASN A 105 -10.41 -1.76 2.57
CA ASN A 105 -11.31 -2.33 3.56
C ASN A 105 -12.65 -2.77 2.94
N THR A 106 -13.19 -2.01 1.98
CA THR A 106 -14.39 -2.37 1.21
C THR A 106 -14.20 -3.69 0.46
N HIS A 107 -13.01 -3.92 -0.11
CA HIS A 107 -12.68 -5.21 -0.75
C HIS A 107 -12.46 -6.36 0.25
N ALA A 108 -12.23 -6.08 1.53
CA ALA A 108 -12.09 -7.12 2.57
C ALA A 108 -13.44 -7.58 3.12
N GLU A 109 -14.51 -6.79 2.96
CA GLU A 109 -15.86 -7.15 3.42
C GLU A 109 -16.63 -8.02 2.41
N ASP A 110 -16.25 -8.03 1.13
CA ASP A 110 -16.93 -8.80 0.07
C ASP A 110 -16.56 -10.30 0.03
N VAL A 111 -15.71 -10.79 0.95
CA VAL A 111 -15.34 -12.23 1.05
C VAL A 111 -15.93 -12.89 2.31
N ARG A 112 -17.02 -12.35 2.85
CA ARG A 112 -17.75 -12.98 3.97
C ARG A 112 -19.20 -13.35 3.65
N THR A 113 -19.61 -13.30 2.38
CA THR A 113 -20.95 -13.74 1.98
C THR A 113 -20.88 -14.70 0.80
N THR A 114 -20.27 -15.86 1.04
CA THR A 114 -20.55 -17.05 0.22
C THR A 114 -20.45 -18.32 1.05
N GLU A 115 -21.32 -18.46 2.05
CA GLU A 115 -21.83 -19.78 2.45
C GLU A 115 -23.32 -19.63 2.81
N GLU A 116 -24.14 -19.35 1.79
CA GLU A 116 -25.54 -19.77 1.82
C GLU A 116 -25.63 -21.26 1.47
N GLY A 117 -26.14 -22.06 2.42
CA GLY A 117 -27.04 -23.16 2.11
C GLY A 117 -26.47 -24.58 2.17
N THR A 118 -26.90 -25.35 3.17
CA THR A 118 -27.40 -26.72 2.92
C THR A 118 -28.55 -27.04 3.87
N HIS A 119 -29.76 -26.79 3.36
CA HIS A 119 -30.94 -27.65 3.38
C HIS A 119 -30.90 -28.90 4.29
N THR A 120 -31.76 -28.96 5.31
CA THR A 120 -32.81 -29.98 5.58
C THR A 120 -33.44 -29.72 6.94
#